data_AF-A0A9X2CZ67-F1
#
_entry.id   AF-A0A9X2CZ67-F1
#
_cell.length_a   1.000
_cell.length_b   1.000
_cell.length_c   1.000
_cell.angle_alpha   90.00
_cell.angle_beta   90.00
_cell.angle_gamma   90.00
#
_symmetry.space_group_name_H-M   'P 1'
#
loop_
_entity.id
_entity.type
_entity.pdbx_description
1 polymer ?
#
loop_
_entity_poly.entity_id
_entity_poly.type
_entity_poly.pdbx_seq_one_letter_code
_entity_poly.pdbx_strand_id
1 'polypeptide(L)'
;MRHKYFLLPVLLPLCAFSQSKIASDTDTMIFSNNPVDKNTIVRSYSNEFEFNHDKQFERSIDYPTQVIRLSGSLENYQLDCDQVNKQIDETIVQNITPDKFTINMFIICTYDPETNLATEFTLHSYFDPLDDKAIDFLNSYLSEYNGTDFLGTKLKIESAKGMIISLNVIAGIKKNPNAPLFIEYRKDRSNFYFKSNYDMKNKLLADVYHNFFSNDPEKVLPFLNKWLYSYADTLYRAVLRDSNYVELQPERIFLMDNGNEIFVSDLKYYFAHNCTKYKNQRCLKQESSL
;
A
#
# COMPACT_ATOMS: atom_id res chain seq x y z
N MET A 1 -44.15 -27.90 8.31
CA MET A 1 -43.15 -27.30 7.41
C MET A 1 -43.23 -25.78 7.49
N ARG A 2 -42.17 -25.13 7.97
CA ARG A 2 -41.78 -23.75 7.65
C ARG A 2 -40.49 -23.43 8.43
N HIS A 3 -39.35 -23.62 7.78
CA HIS A 3 -38.06 -23.18 8.29
C HIS A 3 -38.01 -21.65 8.22
N LYS A 4 -37.82 -20.99 9.36
CA LYS A 4 -37.47 -19.58 9.42
C LYS A 4 -35.94 -19.50 9.45
N TYR A 5 -35.34 -19.19 8.32
CA TYR A 5 -33.93 -18.81 8.25
C TYR A 5 -33.80 -17.38 8.78
N PHE A 6 -33.20 -17.24 9.96
CA PHE A 6 -32.65 -15.98 10.43
C PHE A 6 -31.32 -15.76 9.68
N LEU A 7 -31.32 -14.85 8.72
CA LEU A 7 -30.08 -14.33 8.13
C LEU A 7 -29.58 -13.23 9.07
N LEU A 8 -28.53 -13.52 9.85
CA LEU A 8 -27.68 -12.50 10.44
C LEU A 8 -26.92 -11.79 9.31
N PRO A 9 -26.97 -10.46 9.17
CA PRO A 9 -25.98 -9.76 8.38
C PRO A 9 -24.70 -9.67 9.22
N VAL A 10 -23.69 -10.44 8.82
CA VAL A 10 -22.31 -10.24 9.27
C VAL A 10 -21.83 -8.91 8.68
N LEU A 11 -22.08 -7.82 9.40
CA LEU A 11 -21.41 -6.54 9.21
C LEU A 11 -20.00 -6.68 9.77
N LEU A 12 -19.08 -7.19 8.94
CA LEU A 12 -17.65 -7.06 9.20
C LEU A 12 -17.22 -5.63 8.90
N PRO A 13 -16.72 -4.84 9.87
CA PRO A 13 -16.03 -3.60 9.59
C PRO A 13 -14.60 -3.96 9.18
N LEU A 14 -14.41 -4.45 7.96
CA LEU A 14 -13.07 -4.61 7.41
C LEU A 14 -12.57 -3.24 6.95
N CYS A 15 -11.39 -2.88 7.46
CA CYS A 15 -10.60 -1.65 7.23
C CYS A 15 -10.78 -0.54 8.28
N ALA A 16 -10.36 -0.82 9.53
CA ALA A 16 -9.84 0.23 10.40
C ALA A 16 -8.35 0.42 10.09
N PHE A 17 -8.00 1.48 9.36
CA PHE A 17 -6.62 1.93 9.26
C PHE A 17 -6.19 2.49 10.63
N SER A 18 -5.17 1.88 11.26
CA SER A 18 -4.52 2.50 12.41
C SER A 18 -3.57 3.58 11.89
N GLN A 19 -3.95 4.85 12.07
CA GLN A 19 -3.22 6.01 11.56
C GLN A 19 -2.11 6.40 12.55
N SER A 20 -0.89 6.60 12.03
CA SER A 20 0.25 7.12 12.77
C SER A 20 0.07 8.61 13.14
N LYS A 21 0.77 9.08 14.18
CA LYS A 21 0.81 10.51 14.55
C LYS A 21 1.53 11.29 13.45
N ILE A 22 0.79 11.98 12.60
CA ILE A 22 1.35 12.79 11.50
C ILE A 22 1.79 14.15 12.05
N ALA A 23 2.96 14.63 11.60
CA ALA A 23 3.34 16.03 11.71
C ALA A 23 2.39 16.87 10.82
N SER A 24 1.55 17.68 11.46
CA SER A 24 0.67 18.65 10.82
C SER A 24 1.39 19.42 9.70
N ASP A 25 0.83 19.37 8.49
CA ASP A 25 0.99 20.33 7.36
C ASP A 25 1.53 19.80 6.04
N THR A 26 1.86 18.50 5.92
CA THR A 26 2.39 17.95 4.66
C THR A 26 1.41 17.03 3.94
N ASP A 27 1.25 17.28 2.64
CA ASP A 27 0.65 16.31 1.72
C ASP A 27 1.61 15.16 1.60
N THR A 28 1.19 13.97 2.03
CA THR A 28 2.12 12.85 2.08
C THR A 28 1.42 11.51 1.99
N MET A 29 2.19 10.53 1.52
CA MET A 29 1.87 9.12 1.64
C MET A 29 2.20 8.68 3.06
N ILE A 30 1.26 8.00 3.71
CA ILE A 30 1.37 7.57 5.10
C ILE A 30 1.18 6.08 5.17
N PHE A 31 2.16 5.39 5.75
CA PHE A 31 2.01 3.99 6.11
C PHE A 31 1.07 3.82 7.30
N SER A 32 0.21 2.83 7.16
CA SER A 32 -0.72 2.40 8.17
C SER A 32 0.05 1.52 9.14
N ASN A 33 -0.06 1.80 10.44
CA ASN A 33 0.52 0.91 11.42
C ASN A 33 -0.42 -0.28 11.58
N ASN A 34 0.08 -1.49 11.35
CA ASN A 34 -0.68 -2.67 11.74
C ASN A 34 -0.62 -2.83 13.26
N PRO A 35 -1.72 -3.23 13.92
CA PRO A 35 -1.62 -3.68 15.30
C PRO A 35 -0.64 -4.86 15.35
N VAL A 36 0.33 -4.75 16.25
CA VAL A 36 1.39 -5.73 16.43
C VAL A 36 1.09 -6.52 17.70
N ASP A 37 1.11 -7.84 17.62
CA ASP A 37 0.90 -8.71 18.76
C ASP A 37 2.03 -8.59 19.78
N LYS A 38 1.74 -8.94 21.04
CA LYS A 38 2.76 -8.96 22.09
C LYS A 38 3.84 -9.99 21.73
N ASN A 39 5.07 -9.74 22.17
CA ASN A 39 6.24 -10.62 21.96
C ASN A 39 6.57 -10.86 20.49
N THR A 40 6.56 -9.80 19.69
CA THR A 40 6.95 -9.83 18.29
C THR A 40 7.97 -8.74 17.98
N ILE A 41 8.88 -9.04 17.07
CA ILE A 41 9.78 -8.06 16.45
C ILE A 41 9.30 -7.83 15.03
N VAL A 42 9.06 -6.57 14.71
CA VAL A 42 8.59 -6.15 13.39
C VAL A 42 9.66 -5.34 12.69
N ARG A 43 9.96 -5.69 11.44
CA ARG A 43 10.80 -4.89 10.54
C ARG A 43 10.04 -4.59 9.26
N SER A 44 10.26 -3.40 8.71
CA SER A 44 9.67 -3.00 7.44
C SER A 44 10.70 -2.29 6.59
N TYR A 45 10.76 -2.64 5.30
CA TYR A 45 11.62 -2.00 4.32
C TYR A 45 10.74 -1.53 3.18
N SER A 46 10.81 -0.24 2.83
CA SER A 46 10.02 0.30 1.74
C SER A 46 10.68 1.54 1.17
N ASN A 47 10.67 1.68 -0.15
CA ASN A 47 11.00 2.92 -0.85
C ASN A 47 9.79 3.43 -1.68
N GLU A 48 8.58 2.98 -1.36
CA GLU A 48 7.36 3.41 -2.06
C GLU A 48 7.09 4.92 -1.96
N PHE A 49 7.65 5.59 -0.92
CA PHE A 49 7.56 7.04 -0.75
C PHE A 49 8.49 7.82 -1.69
N GLU A 50 9.54 7.19 -2.21
CA GLU A 50 10.54 7.82 -3.09
C GLU A 50 10.07 7.87 -4.55
N PHE A 51 8.77 8.05 -4.76
CA PHE A 51 8.22 8.16 -6.11
C PHE A 51 8.76 9.42 -6.80
N ASN A 52 9.79 9.23 -7.64
CA ASN A 52 10.36 10.29 -8.44
C ASN A 52 9.54 10.44 -9.73
N HIS A 53 8.59 11.36 -9.70
CA HIS A 53 7.73 11.71 -10.83
C HIS A 53 8.50 12.32 -12.02
N ASP A 54 9.71 12.83 -11.81
CA ASP A 54 10.56 13.43 -12.84
C ASP A 54 11.46 12.42 -13.55
N LYS A 55 11.64 11.22 -12.99
CA LYS A 55 12.34 10.14 -13.70
C LYS A 55 11.41 9.55 -14.74
N GLN A 56 11.76 9.74 -16.01
CA GLN A 56 11.20 8.91 -17.08
C GLN A 56 11.50 7.45 -16.75
N PHE A 57 10.43 6.67 -16.65
CA PHE A 57 10.49 5.24 -16.44
C PHE A 57 11.34 4.59 -17.55
N GLU A 58 12.47 3.99 -17.17
CA GLU A 58 13.49 3.49 -18.11
C GLU A 58 13.21 2.05 -18.58
N ARG A 59 12.18 1.39 -18.02
CA ARG A 59 11.83 0.02 -18.36
C ARG A 59 11.04 -0.06 -19.65
N SER A 60 11.54 -0.81 -20.62
CA SER A 60 10.86 -1.03 -21.90
C SER A 60 10.07 -2.35 -21.91
N ILE A 61 10.39 -3.26 -20.98
CA ILE A 61 9.81 -4.59 -20.90
C ILE A 61 8.66 -4.63 -19.87
N ASP A 62 7.52 -5.16 -20.27
CA ASP A 62 6.43 -5.50 -19.34
C ASP A 62 6.89 -6.67 -18.45
N TYR A 63 6.92 -6.45 -17.14
CA TYR A 63 7.32 -7.45 -16.14
C TYR A 63 6.32 -7.51 -14.98
N PRO A 64 5.92 -8.72 -14.50
CA PRO A 64 4.95 -8.86 -13.42
C PRO A 64 5.55 -8.45 -12.07
N THR A 65 4.70 -7.92 -11.19
CA THR A 65 5.10 -7.68 -9.80
C THR A 65 5.43 -9.02 -9.13
N GLN A 66 6.57 -9.05 -8.45
CA GLN A 66 6.95 -10.21 -7.65
C GLN A 66 6.36 -10.09 -6.25
N VAL A 67 5.93 -11.21 -5.68
CA VAL A 67 5.28 -11.31 -4.39
C VAL A 67 5.98 -12.38 -3.55
N ILE A 68 6.21 -12.06 -2.28
CA ILE A 68 6.63 -13.00 -1.24
C ILE A 68 5.54 -12.99 -0.18
N ARG A 69 5.01 -14.17 0.14
CA ARG A 69 4.00 -14.35 1.19
C ARG A 69 4.31 -15.61 1.99
N LEU A 70 5.41 -15.56 2.71
CA LEU A 70 5.95 -16.69 3.46
C LEU A 70 5.59 -16.56 4.92
N SER A 71 5.25 -17.69 5.52
CA SER A 71 5.18 -17.86 6.96
C SER A 71 5.67 -19.27 7.33
N GLY A 72 6.18 -19.42 8.53
CA GLY A 72 6.71 -20.70 8.99
C GLY A 72 6.89 -20.76 10.50
N SER A 73 6.77 -21.98 11.04
CA SER A 73 7.10 -22.28 12.43
C SER A 73 8.60 -22.52 12.59
N LEU A 74 9.16 -21.97 13.66
CA LEU A 74 10.58 -21.99 14.01
C LEU A 74 10.87 -22.75 15.31
N GLU A 75 9.86 -23.35 15.94
CA GLU A 75 9.97 -24.00 17.27
C GLU A 75 11.11 -25.03 17.36
N ASN A 76 11.43 -25.70 16.25
CA ASN A 76 12.47 -26.75 16.20
C ASN A 76 13.85 -26.26 15.76
N TYR A 77 14.00 -24.98 15.42
CA TYR A 77 15.23 -24.45 14.82
C TYR A 77 16.18 -23.80 15.84
N GLN A 78 15.73 -23.58 17.08
CA GLN A 78 16.50 -22.93 18.15
C GLN A 78 17.13 -21.60 17.70
N LEU A 79 16.41 -20.84 16.87
CA LEU A 79 16.83 -19.53 16.38
C LEU A 79 16.21 -18.44 17.24
N ASP A 80 16.92 -17.34 17.45
CA ASP A 80 16.30 -16.10 17.94
C ASP A 80 15.84 -15.21 16.77
N CYS A 81 15.08 -14.16 17.08
CA CYS A 81 14.57 -13.26 16.03
C CYS A 81 15.66 -12.45 15.32
N ASP A 82 16.84 -12.24 15.92
CA ASP A 82 17.94 -11.54 15.26
C ASP A 82 18.58 -12.41 14.17
N GLN A 83 18.74 -13.71 14.45
CA GLN A 83 19.20 -14.70 13.48
C GLN A 83 18.22 -14.87 12.32
N VAL A 84 16.91 -14.92 12.62
CA VAL A 84 15.85 -14.95 11.60
C VAL A 84 15.94 -13.72 10.69
N ASN A 85 16.00 -12.52 11.27
CA ASN A 85 16.10 -11.29 10.50
C ASN A 85 17.41 -11.22 9.68
N LYS A 86 18.52 -11.69 10.24
CA LYS A 86 19.80 -11.74 9.53
C LYS A 86 19.72 -12.64 8.29
N GLN A 87 19.10 -13.81 8.39
CA GLN A 87 18.94 -14.71 7.24
C GLN A 87 18.03 -14.09 6.17
N ILE A 88 16.97 -13.38 6.56
CA ILE A 88 16.12 -12.62 5.62
C ILE A 88 16.93 -11.51 4.96
N ASP A 89 17.74 -10.78 5.74
CA ASP A 89 18.55 -9.68 5.23
C ASP A 89 19.56 -10.16 4.17
N GLU A 90 20.32 -11.21 4.47
CA GLU A 90 21.34 -11.80 3.58
C GLU A 90 20.73 -12.42 2.32
N THR A 91 19.59 -13.10 2.45
CA THR A 91 18.97 -13.81 1.31
C THR A 91 18.18 -12.86 0.42
N ILE A 92 17.48 -11.88 0.99
CA ILE A 92 16.47 -11.09 0.28
C ILE A 92 16.80 -9.60 0.29
N VAL A 93 16.93 -8.97 1.46
CA VAL A 93 17.02 -7.49 1.54
C VAL A 93 18.27 -6.96 0.85
N GLN A 94 19.41 -7.66 0.98
CA GLN A 94 20.66 -7.26 0.32
C GLN A 94 20.64 -7.46 -1.20
N ASN A 95 19.74 -8.29 -1.73
CA ASN A 95 19.62 -8.56 -3.17
C ASN A 95 18.54 -7.72 -3.84
N ILE A 96 17.44 -7.43 -3.14
CA ILE A 96 16.31 -6.62 -3.63
C ILE A 96 16.44 -5.19 -3.10
N THR A 97 17.38 -4.44 -3.69
CA THR A 97 17.80 -3.13 -3.19
C THR A 97 17.05 -1.95 -3.86
N PRO A 98 16.86 -0.81 -3.15
CA PRO A 98 16.12 0.35 -3.66
C PRO A 98 16.62 0.98 -4.96
N ASP A 99 17.90 0.79 -5.31
CA ASP A 99 18.49 1.28 -6.56
C ASP A 99 18.00 0.53 -7.79
N LYS A 100 17.53 -0.72 -7.63
CA LYS A 100 17.03 -1.57 -8.72
C LYS A 100 15.54 -1.85 -8.66
N PHE A 101 14.94 -1.72 -7.47
CA PHE A 101 13.56 -2.14 -7.23
C PHE A 101 12.75 -1.06 -6.52
N THR A 102 11.49 -0.94 -6.90
CA THR A 102 10.47 -0.50 -5.93
C THR A 102 10.18 -1.69 -5.03
N ILE A 103 10.29 -1.53 -3.72
CA ILE A 103 10.06 -2.58 -2.74
C ILE A 103 9.15 -2.09 -1.63
N ASN A 104 8.31 -3.01 -1.16
CA ASN A 104 7.64 -2.92 0.11
C ASN A 104 7.69 -4.30 0.77
N MET A 105 8.23 -4.35 1.98
CA MET A 105 8.47 -5.57 2.73
C MET A 105 8.09 -5.36 4.20
N PHE A 106 7.43 -6.37 4.74
CA PHE A 106 6.98 -6.44 6.11
C PHE A 106 7.36 -7.81 6.69
N ILE A 107 8.11 -7.77 7.78
CA ILE A 107 8.65 -8.95 8.47
C ILE A 107 8.12 -8.93 9.89
N ILE A 108 7.57 -10.05 10.32
CA ILE A 108 7.24 -10.33 11.71
C ILE A 108 8.05 -11.55 12.15
N CYS A 109 8.68 -11.46 13.32
CA CYS A 109 9.19 -12.61 14.04
C CYS A 109 8.54 -12.64 15.42
N THR A 110 7.84 -13.72 15.73
CA THR A 110 7.25 -13.96 17.05
C THR A 110 8.25 -14.75 17.90
N TYR A 111 8.35 -14.43 19.18
CA TYR A 111 9.25 -15.12 20.10
C TYR A 111 8.57 -15.52 21.40
N ASP A 112 9.09 -16.58 22.02
CA ASP A 112 8.73 -16.99 23.37
C ASP A 112 9.43 -16.07 24.39
N PRO A 113 8.70 -15.34 25.25
CA PRO A 113 9.30 -14.41 26.21
C PRO A 113 10.11 -15.09 27.33
N GLU A 114 9.92 -16.39 27.59
CA GLU A 114 10.69 -17.13 28.61
C GLU A 114 12.08 -17.50 28.09
N THR A 115 12.16 -17.91 26.82
CA THR A 115 13.39 -18.42 26.20
C THR A 115 14.07 -17.42 25.25
N ASN A 116 13.34 -16.39 24.80
CA ASN A 116 13.68 -15.47 23.72
C ASN A 116 13.93 -16.13 22.35
N LEU A 117 13.53 -17.40 22.19
CA LEU A 117 13.62 -18.10 20.91
C LEU A 117 12.44 -17.74 20.01
N ALA A 118 12.72 -17.62 18.71
CA ALA A 118 11.73 -17.40 17.68
C ALA A 118 10.83 -18.63 17.54
N THR A 119 9.53 -18.40 17.57
CA THR A 119 8.51 -19.44 17.42
C THR A 119 7.92 -19.46 16.01
N GLU A 120 7.78 -18.30 15.38
CA GLU A 120 7.18 -18.14 14.07
C GLU A 120 7.77 -16.93 13.33
N PHE A 121 7.74 -16.96 12.01
CA PHE A 121 8.01 -15.78 11.19
C PHE A 121 6.94 -15.60 10.11
N THR A 122 6.78 -14.36 9.68
CA THR A 122 6.02 -13.97 8.49
C THR A 122 6.86 -12.97 7.70
N LEU A 123 6.96 -13.19 6.38
CA LEU A 123 7.58 -12.29 5.42
C LEU A 123 6.61 -12.04 4.28
N HIS A 124 6.06 -10.84 4.27
CA HIS A 124 5.17 -10.34 3.22
C HIS A 124 5.87 -9.23 2.45
N SER A 125 6.02 -9.40 1.14
CA SER A 125 6.64 -8.40 0.29
C SER A 125 6.02 -8.39 -1.10
N TYR A 126 6.07 -7.24 -1.74
CA TYR A 126 5.98 -7.15 -3.18
C TYR A 126 7.02 -6.16 -3.69
N PHE A 127 7.50 -6.40 -4.91
CA PHE A 127 8.50 -5.55 -5.53
C PHE A 127 8.45 -5.61 -7.05
N ASP A 128 8.91 -4.54 -7.70
CA ASP A 128 8.99 -4.41 -9.15
C ASP A 128 10.38 -3.91 -9.56
N PRO A 129 11.01 -4.52 -10.59
CA PRO A 129 12.24 -3.98 -11.18
C PRO A 129 11.97 -2.63 -11.84
N LEU A 130 12.89 -1.69 -11.63
CA LEU A 130 12.78 -0.30 -12.10
C LEU A 130 13.12 -0.13 -13.58
N ASP A 131 14.04 -0.95 -14.09
CA ASP A 131 14.57 -0.92 -15.45
C ASP A 131 14.85 -2.34 -16.00
N ASP A 132 15.28 -2.44 -17.26
CA ASP A 132 15.52 -3.72 -17.93
C ASP A 132 16.75 -4.47 -17.36
N LYS A 133 17.76 -3.77 -16.81
CA LYS A 133 18.91 -4.42 -16.17
C LYS A 133 18.52 -5.05 -14.84
N ALA A 134 17.61 -4.40 -14.10
CA ALA A 134 17.03 -4.94 -12.89
C ALA A 134 16.18 -6.19 -13.18
N ILE A 135 15.53 -6.27 -14.35
CA ILE A 135 14.86 -7.50 -14.81
C ILE A 135 15.88 -8.64 -15.01
N ASP A 136 16.98 -8.39 -15.72
CA ASP A 136 18.00 -9.41 -15.98
C ASP A 136 18.63 -9.93 -14.68
N PHE A 137 18.93 -9.01 -13.75
CA PHE A 137 19.37 -9.37 -12.41
C PHE A 137 18.34 -10.22 -11.68
N LEU A 138 17.06 -9.79 -11.68
CA LEU A 138 15.99 -10.49 -11.00
C LEU A 138 15.80 -11.91 -11.56
N ASN A 139 15.84 -12.09 -12.88
CA ASN A 139 15.74 -13.42 -13.49
C ASN A 139 16.87 -14.35 -13.02
N SER A 140 18.09 -13.82 -12.90
CA SER A 140 19.23 -14.57 -12.38
C SER A 140 19.04 -14.94 -10.91
N TYR A 141 18.64 -13.95 -10.08
CA TYR A 141 18.35 -14.15 -8.66
C TYR A 141 17.24 -15.19 -8.43
N LEU A 142 16.14 -15.12 -9.19
CA LEU A 142 15.06 -16.09 -9.11
C LEU A 142 15.53 -17.50 -9.49
N SER A 143 16.40 -17.64 -10.49
CA SER A 143 16.95 -18.94 -10.89
C SER A 143 17.86 -19.56 -9.81
N GLU A 144 18.52 -18.74 -9.01
CA GLU A 144 19.45 -19.21 -7.96
C GLU A 144 18.74 -19.51 -6.65
N TYR A 145 17.84 -18.62 -6.21
CA TYR A 145 17.28 -18.65 -4.86
C TYR A 145 15.86 -19.21 -4.78
N ASN A 146 15.03 -19.07 -5.83
CA ASN A 146 13.63 -19.49 -5.74
C ASN A 146 13.53 -21.03 -5.62
N GLY A 147 12.81 -21.53 -4.62
CA GLY A 147 12.69 -22.95 -4.29
C GLY A 147 13.79 -23.51 -3.39
N THR A 148 14.78 -22.70 -2.98
CA THR A 148 15.81 -23.08 -2.01
C THR A 148 15.25 -23.18 -0.59
N ASP A 149 15.97 -23.87 0.31
CA ASP A 149 15.60 -23.94 1.71
C ASP A 149 15.76 -22.57 2.40
N PHE A 150 14.76 -22.17 3.17
CA PHE A 150 14.70 -20.87 3.80
C PHE A 150 13.89 -20.95 5.10
N LEU A 151 14.58 -20.85 6.25
CA LEU A 151 13.96 -20.84 7.58
C LEU A 151 12.95 -22.00 7.79
N GLY A 152 13.32 -23.20 7.32
CA GLY A 152 12.48 -24.39 7.47
C GLY A 152 11.30 -24.50 6.50
N THR A 153 11.21 -23.58 5.54
CA THR A 153 10.30 -23.66 4.39
C THR A 153 11.08 -23.51 3.08
N LYS A 154 10.38 -23.42 1.95
CA LYS A 154 10.97 -23.06 0.67
C LYS A 154 10.80 -21.57 0.40
N LEU A 155 11.88 -20.90 -0.02
CA LEU A 155 11.76 -19.55 -0.55
C LEU A 155 10.86 -19.62 -1.78
N LYS A 156 9.73 -18.89 -1.75
CA LYS A 156 8.79 -18.83 -2.86
C LYS A 156 8.55 -17.37 -3.22
N ILE A 157 9.09 -16.99 -4.38
CA ILE A 157 8.83 -15.71 -5.02
C ILE A 157 7.90 -15.98 -6.20
N GLU A 158 6.72 -15.38 -6.17
CA GLU A 158 5.64 -15.63 -7.10
C GLU A 158 5.39 -14.41 -7.98
N SER A 159 5.02 -14.65 -9.24
CA SER A 159 4.56 -13.58 -10.12
C SER A 159 3.06 -13.32 -9.90
N ALA A 160 2.71 -12.05 -9.75
CA ALA A 160 1.33 -11.61 -9.81
C ALA A 160 0.90 -11.48 -11.28
N LYS A 161 -0.25 -12.08 -11.63
CA LYS A 161 -0.91 -11.94 -12.93
C LYS A 161 -1.33 -10.50 -13.22
N GLY A 162 -1.53 -9.73 -12.17
CA GLY A 162 -1.91 -8.33 -12.19
C GLY A 162 -2.38 -7.90 -10.81
N MET A 163 -2.95 -6.71 -10.75
CA MET A 163 -3.46 -6.18 -9.50
C MET A 163 -4.76 -5.41 -9.71
N ILE A 164 -5.61 -5.44 -8.69
CA ILE A 164 -6.77 -4.58 -8.56
C ILE A 164 -6.44 -3.53 -7.51
N ILE A 165 -6.66 -2.26 -7.86
CA ILE A 165 -6.74 -1.18 -6.89
C ILE A 165 -8.21 -0.96 -6.55
N SER A 166 -8.57 -1.18 -5.29
CA SER A 166 -9.83 -0.71 -4.71
C SER A 166 -9.57 0.64 -4.04
N LEU A 167 -9.85 1.71 -4.76
CA LEU A 167 -9.56 3.09 -4.37
C LEU A 167 -10.72 3.67 -3.59
N ASN A 168 -10.50 4.09 -2.34
CA ASN A 168 -11.46 4.93 -1.62
C ASN A 168 -11.01 6.39 -1.65
N VAL A 169 -11.95 7.31 -1.92
CA VAL A 169 -11.78 8.76 -1.74
C VAL A 169 -12.70 9.20 -0.61
N ILE A 170 -12.11 9.81 0.42
CA ILE A 170 -12.85 10.28 1.59
C ILE A 170 -12.59 11.77 1.76
N ALA A 171 -13.62 12.59 1.84
CA ALA A 171 -13.51 14.04 1.99
C ALA A 171 -14.34 14.54 3.17
N GLY A 172 -13.81 15.53 3.89
CA GLY A 172 -14.45 16.00 5.11
C GLY A 172 -13.75 17.17 5.80
N ILE A 173 -14.09 17.35 7.08
CA ILE A 173 -13.42 18.33 7.94
C ILE A 173 -12.61 17.62 9.04
N LYS A 174 -11.32 17.92 9.09
CA LYS A 174 -10.43 17.58 10.18
C LYS A 174 -10.23 18.82 11.06
N LYS A 175 -10.77 18.79 12.28
CA LYS A 175 -10.69 19.92 13.24
C LYS A 175 -9.31 20.01 13.90
N ASN A 176 -8.73 18.86 14.25
CA ASN A 176 -7.39 18.75 14.79
C ASN A 176 -6.55 17.89 13.82
N PRO A 177 -5.58 18.47 13.11
CA PRO A 177 -4.72 17.73 12.17
C PRO A 177 -4.02 16.52 12.80
N ASN A 178 -3.70 16.60 14.10
CA ASN A 178 -2.96 15.59 14.85
C ASN A 178 -3.88 14.53 15.50
N ALA A 179 -5.20 14.68 15.38
CA ALA A 179 -6.16 13.69 15.86
C ALA A 179 -6.65 12.80 14.70
N PRO A 180 -6.88 11.49 14.94
CA PRO A 180 -7.38 10.60 13.90
C PRO A 180 -8.84 10.91 13.49
N LEU A 181 -9.60 11.53 14.38
CA LEU A 181 -11.01 11.87 14.12
C LEU A 181 -11.13 12.95 13.05
N PHE A 182 -11.81 12.61 11.96
CA PHE A 182 -12.28 13.56 10.94
C PHE A 182 -13.80 13.38 10.75
N ILE A 183 -14.48 14.47 10.39
CA ILE A 183 -15.91 14.46 10.08
C ILE A 183 -16.05 14.16 8.59
N GLU A 184 -16.51 12.96 8.26
CA GLU A 184 -16.75 12.54 6.88
C GLU A 184 -17.96 13.27 6.30
N TYR A 185 -17.78 13.92 5.16
CA TYR A 185 -18.88 14.45 4.35
C TYR A 185 -19.26 13.48 3.25
N ARG A 186 -18.26 12.81 2.67
CA ARG A 186 -18.44 11.89 1.57
C ARG A 186 -17.34 10.87 1.52
N LYS A 187 -17.73 9.64 1.17
CA LYS A 187 -16.85 8.54 0.81
C LYS A 187 -17.40 7.85 -0.42
N ASP A 188 -16.54 7.65 -1.40
CA ASP A 188 -16.84 6.84 -2.59
C ASP A 188 -15.70 5.86 -2.85
N ARG A 189 -16.01 4.82 -3.62
CA ARG A 189 -15.06 3.79 -4.02
C ARG A 189 -15.11 3.51 -5.51
N SER A 190 -13.95 3.28 -6.09
CA SER A 190 -13.75 2.84 -7.48
C SER A 190 -12.76 1.69 -7.54
N ASN A 191 -12.78 0.92 -8.62
CA ASN A 191 -11.89 -0.23 -8.80
C ASN A 191 -11.22 -0.19 -10.17
N PHE A 192 -9.91 -0.44 -10.21
CA PHE A 192 -9.11 -0.44 -11.43
C PHE A 192 -8.23 -1.66 -11.49
N TYR A 193 -8.05 -2.21 -12.69
CA TYR A 193 -7.08 -3.26 -12.94
C TYR A 193 -5.80 -2.67 -13.54
N PHE A 194 -4.66 -3.14 -13.06
CA PHE A 194 -3.34 -2.83 -13.61
C PHE A 194 -2.57 -4.13 -13.85
N LYS A 195 -1.66 -4.09 -14.82
CA LYS A 195 -0.80 -5.25 -15.13
C LYS A 195 0.21 -5.54 -14.03
N SER A 196 0.66 -4.51 -13.30
CA SER A 196 1.64 -4.61 -12.21
C SER A 196 1.58 -3.37 -11.33
N ASN A 197 2.23 -3.43 -10.16
CA ASN A 197 2.43 -2.29 -9.29
C ASN A 197 3.33 -1.23 -9.95
N TYR A 198 4.28 -1.61 -10.79
CA TYR A 198 4.98 -0.67 -11.68
C TYR A 198 4.01 0.13 -12.59
N ASP A 199 3.10 -0.55 -13.30
CA ASP A 199 2.12 0.12 -14.17
C ASP A 199 1.16 1.04 -13.38
N MET A 200 0.73 0.57 -12.21
CA MET A 200 -0.09 1.34 -11.29
C MET A 200 0.64 2.59 -10.80
N LYS A 201 1.92 2.49 -10.46
CA LYS A 201 2.75 3.63 -10.04
C LYS A 201 2.82 4.69 -11.14
N ASN A 202 3.05 4.27 -12.37
CA ASN A 202 3.23 5.16 -13.52
C ASN A 202 1.93 5.85 -13.95
N LYS A 203 0.78 5.26 -13.65
CA LYS A 203 -0.53 5.80 -14.04
C LYS A 203 -1.24 6.48 -12.89
N LEU A 204 -1.53 5.75 -11.82
CA LEU A 204 -2.34 6.26 -10.71
C LEU A 204 -1.51 7.15 -9.78
N LEU A 205 -0.38 6.65 -9.27
CA LEU A 205 0.43 7.43 -8.31
C LEU A 205 1.02 8.70 -8.94
N ALA A 206 1.52 8.61 -10.18
CA ALA A 206 1.95 9.79 -10.93
C ALA A 206 0.87 10.88 -10.96
N ASP A 207 -0.37 10.47 -11.22
CA ASP A 207 -1.53 11.37 -11.31
C ASP A 207 -1.96 11.91 -9.94
N VAL A 208 -1.82 11.09 -8.87
CA VAL A 208 -2.00 11.55 -7.48
C VAL A 208 -1.03 12.70 -7.19
N TYR A 209 0.27 12.52 -7.44
CA TYR A 209 1.25 13.57 -7.17
C TYR A 209 1.08 14.80 -8.06
N HIS A 210 0.64 14.63 -9.31
CA HIS A 210 0.45 15.75 -10.23
C HIS A 210 -0.84 16.56 -9.97
N ASN A 211 -1.94 15.88 -9.62
CA ASN A 211 -3.28 16.46 -9.64
C ASN A 211 -4.07 16.37 -8.33
N PHE A 212 -3.91 15.30 -7.53
CA PHE A 212 -4.70 15.12 -6.30
C PHE A 212 -4.33 16.13 -5.21
N PHE A 213 -3.04 16.44 -5.06
CA PHE A 213 -2.51 17.40 -4.08
C PHE A 213 -2.64 18.88 -4.50
N SER A 214 -3.71 19.20 -5.25
CA SER A 214 -3.99 20.53 -5.75
C SER A 214 -5.35 21.03 -5.26
N ASN A 215 -5.45 22.32 -4.96
CA ASN A 215 -6.75 22.99 -4.80
C ASN A 215 -7.25 23.65 -6.09
N ASP A 216 -6.59 23.42 -7.24
CA ASP A 216 -6.98 23.94 -8.53
C ASP A 216 -8.11 23.08 -9.17
N PRO A 217 -9.30 23.64 -9.47
CA PRO A 217 -10.38 22.90 -10.09
C PRO A 217 -9.98 22.20 -11.39
N GLU A 218 -9.09 22.80 -12.18
CA GLU A 218 -8.62 22.23 -13.45
C GLU A 218 -7.69 21.02 -13.28
N LYS A 219 -7.21 20.76 -12.05
CA LYS A 219 -6.37 19.60 -11.72
C LYS A 219 -7.15 18.55 -10.94
N VAL A 220 -7.69 18.93 -9.78
CA VAL A 220 -8.27 17.97 -8.84
C VAL A 220 -9.60 17.40 -9.34
N LEU A 221 -10.44 18.20 -10.03
CA LEU A 221 -11.74 17.72 -10.49
C LEU A 221 -11.60 16.72 -11.67
N PRO A 222 -10.76 16.96 -12.69
CA PRO A 222 -10.46 15.95 -13.70
C PRO A 222 -9.85 14.67 -13.13
N PHE A 223 -8.98 14.77 -12.11
CA PHE A 223 -8.46 13.61 -11.40
C PHE A 223 -9.59 12.74 -10.82
N LEU A 224 -10.57 13.36 -10.15
CA LEU A 224 -11.72 12.64 -9.60
C LEU A 224 -12.60 12.03 -10.69
N ASN A 225 -12.82 12.73 -11.80
CA ASN A 225 -13.59 12.19 -12.93
C ASN A 225 -12.93 10.93 -13.51
N LYS A 226 -11.60 10.92 -13.59
CA LYS A 226 -10.82 9.81 -14.10
C LYS A 226 -10.76 8.62 -13.13
N TRP A 227 -10.52 8.87 -11.86
CA TRP A 227 -10.22 7.82 -10.88
C TRP A 227 -11.36 7.49 -9.91
N LEU A 228 -12.51 8.16 -9.97
CA LEU A 228 -13.66 7.85 -9.11
C LEU A 228 -14.88 7.43 -9.95
N TYR A 229 -15.45 8.36 -10.71
CA TYR A 229 -16.50 8.12 -11.71
C TYR A 229 -16.61 9.34 -12.63
N SER A 230 -17.10 9.17 -13.87
CA SER A 230 -16.97 10.14 -14.98
C SER A 230 -17.58 11.54 -14.79
N TYR A 231 -18.29 11.79 -13.69
CA TYR A 231 -18.96 13.05 -13.34
C TYR A 231 -18.82 13.36 -11.83
N ALA A 232 -17.75 12.87 -11.22
CA ALA A 232 -17.43 13.11 -9.81
C ALA A 232 -17.26 14.59 -9.50
N ASP A 233 -16.74 15.37 -10.45
CA ASP A 233 -16.57 16.81 -10.37
C ASP A 233 -17.84 17.57 -9.95
N THR A 234 -19.00 17.19 -10.46
CA THR A 234 -20.27 17.88 -10.24
C THR A 234 -20.62 17.88 -8.76
N LEU A 235 -20.39 16.74 -8.11
CA LEU A 235 -20.72 16.53 -6.71
C LEU A 235 -19.56 16.91 -5.79
N TYR A 236 -18.34 16.50 -6.14
CA TYR A 236 -17.16 16.81 -5.36
C TYR A 236 -16.76 18.28 -5.41
N ARG A 237 -17.21 19.07 -6.40
CA ARG A 237 -17.01 20.52 -6.38
C ARG A 237 -17.60 21.16 -5.13
N ALA A 238 -18.81 20.78 -4.71
CA ALA A 238 -19.39 21.29 -3.47
C ALA A 238 -18.67 20.71 -2.24
N VAL A 239 -18.44 19.40 -2.23
CA VAL A 239 -17.78 18.70 -1.11
C VAL A 239 -16.40 19.31 -0.83
N LEU A 240 -15.55 19.48 -1.85
CA LEU A 240 -14.20 20.01 -1.68
C LEU A 240 -14.15 21.50 -1.31
N ARG A 241 -15.18 22.29 -1.65
CA ARG A 241 -15.31 23.68 -1.18
C ARG A 241 -15.56 23.74 0.33
N ASP A 242 -16.21 22.73 0.89
CA ASP A 242 -16.55 22.67 2.31
C ASP A 242 -15.56 21.82 3.12
N SER A 243 -14.82 20.92 2.48
CA SER A 243 -13.78 20.09 3.09
C SER A 243 -12.47 20.85 3.29
N ASN A 244 -11.76 20.54 4.38
CA ASN A 244 -10.37 20.97 4.60
C ASN A 244 -9.37 19.80 4.59
N TYR A 245 -9.86 18.57 4.37
CA TYR A 245 -9.05 17.35 4.41
C TYR A 245 -9.65 16.28 3.50
N VAL A 246 -8.78 15.58 2.76
CA VAL A 246 -9.15 14.48 1.85
C VAL A 246 -8.16 13.33 2.02
N GLU A 247 -8.65 12.10 2.05
CA GLU A 247 -7.84 10.87 2.01
C GLU A 247 -8.09 10.08 0.75
N LEU A 248 -7.00 9.52 0.21
CA LEU A 248 -7.03 8.54 -0.87
C LEU A 248 -6.42 7.22 -0.37
N GLN A 249 -7.22 6.15 -0.37
CA GLN A 249 -6.81 4.85 0.17
C GLN A 249 -6.82 3.80 -0.96
N PRO A 250 -5.68 3.60 -1.66
CA PRO A 250 -5.56 2.58 -2.70
C PRO A 250 -5.25 1.21 -2.11
N GLU A 251 -6.29 0.43 -1.82
CA GLU A 251 -6.11 -0.96 -1.41
C GLU A 251 -5.59 -1.79 -2.59
N ARG A 252 -4.44 -2.45 -2.42
CA ARG A 252 -3.77 -3.22 -3.48
C ARG A 252 -4.05 -4.70 -3.31
N ILE A 253 -4.74 -5.27 -4.29
CA ILE A 253 -5.13 -6.67 -4.31
C ILE A 253 -4.40 -7.33 -5.48
N PHE A 254 -3.31 -8.04 -5.19
CA PHE A 254 -2.56 -8.80 -6.19
C PHE A 254 -3.31 -10.07 -6.55
N LEU A 255 -3.48 -10.30 -7.85
CA LEU A 255 -4.07 -11.51 -8.41
C LEU A 255 -2.93 -12.47 -8.73
N MET A 256 -2.90 -13.63 -8.08
CA MET A 256 -1.82 -14.60 -8.30
C MET A 256 -2.08 -15.44 -9.56
N ASP A 257 -1.02 -15.90 -10.23
CA ASP A 257 -1.14 -16.67 -11.48
C ASP A 257 -1.98 -17.96 -11.35
N ASN A 258 -2.04 -18.54 -10.15
CA ASN A 258 -2.80 -19.76 -9.87
C ASN A 258 -4.33 -19.55 -9.76
N GLY A 259 -4.82 -18.33 -10.03
CA GLY A 259 -6.22 -18.02 -10.34
C GLY A 259 -7.20 -17.96 -9.16
N ASN A 260 -6.95 -18.67 -8.06
CA ASN A 260 -7.85 -18.71 -6.88
C ASN A 260 -7.30 -17.99 -5.64
N GLU A 261 -6.07 -17.50 -5.71
CA GLU A 261 -5.43 -16.86 -4.57
C GLU A 261 -5.18 -15.38 -4.85
N ILE A 262 -5.50 -14.56 -3.85
CA ILE A 262 -5.17 -13.14 -3.83
C ILE A 262 -4.12 -12.89 -2.76
N PHE A 263 -3.34 -11.84 -2.96
CA PHE A 263 -2.43 -11.32 -1.93
C PHE A 263 -2.73 -9.84 -1.69
N VAL A 264 -2.86 -9.48 -0.41
CA VAL A 264 -3.00 -8.10 0.04
C VAL A 264 -1.92 -7.90 1.09
N SER A 265 -0.99 -6.98 0.83
CA SER A 265 0.10 -6.69 1.76
C SER A 265 -0.44 -6.07 3.04
N ASP A 266 0.11 -6.49 4.17
CA ASP A 266 -0.21 -5.87 5.46
C ASP A 266 0.30 -4.43 5.52
N LEU A 267 1.40 -4.09 4.84
CA LEU A 267 1.95 -2.74 4.88
C LEU A 267 1.21 -1.81 3.91
N LYS A 268 0.03 -1.37 4.35
CA LYS A 268 -0.84 -0.48 3.60
C LYS A 268 -0.38 0.97 3.72
N TYR A 269 -0.68 1.77 2.70
CA TYR A 269 -0.55 3.22 2.78
C TYR A 269 -1.80 3.92 2.26
N TYR A 270 -1.93 5.19 2.63
CA TYR A 270 -2.91 6.12 2.08
C TYR A 270 -2.26 7.47 1.82
N PHE A 271 -2.90 8.31 1.02
CA PHE A 271 -2.49 9.70 0.83
C PHE A 271 -3.40 10.60 1.66
N ALA A 272 -2.80 11.48 2.45
CA ALA A 272 -3.53 12.53 3.16
C ALA A 272 -3.25 13.87 2.49
N HIS A 273 -4.32 14.56 2.09
CA HIS A 273 -4.26 15.92 1.60
C HIS A 273 -4.83 16.87 2.66
N ASN A 274 -3.94 17.62 3.33
CA ASN A 274 -4.35 18.64 4.28
C ASN A 274 -4.46 20.00 3.59
N CYS A 275 -5.68 20.43 3.33
CA CYS A 275 -5.98 21.63 2.56
C CYS A 275 -5.97 22.91 3.41
N THR A 276 -5.77 22.83 4.73
CA THR A 276 -5.69 24.01 5.60
C THR A 276 -4.50 24.91 5.28
N LYS A 277 -3.48 24.39 4.59
CA LYS A 277 -2.32 25.13 4.09
C LYS A 277 -2.66 26.18 3.03
N TYR A 278 -3.77 26.03 2.31
CA TYR A 278 -4.17 26.99 1.29
C TYR A 278 -4.83 28.23 1.91
N LYS A 279 -4.80 29.36 1.19
CA LYS A 279 -5.38 30.64 1.66
C LYS A 279 -6.86 30.54 2.04
N ASN A 280 -7.63 29.77 1.29
CA ASN A 280 -9.06 29.50 1.53
C ASN A 280 -9.31 28.45 2.62
N GLN A 281 -8.27 27.77 3.12
CA GLN A 281 -8.34 26.66 4.09
C GLN A 281 -9.29 25.51 3.68
N ARG A 282 -9.49 25.36 2.38
CA ARG A 282 -10.42 24.39 1.77
C ARG A 282 -9.77 23.72 0.57
N CYS A 283 -10.25 22.53 0.24
CA CYS A 283 -9.65 21.68 -0.80
C CYS A 283 -9.96 22.14 -2.24
N LEU A 284 -10.79 23.17 -2.43
CA LEU A 284 -11.04 23.75 -3.74
C LEU A 284 -11.02 25.28 -3.65
N LYS A 285 -10.16 25.94 -4.43
CA LYS A 285 -10.19 27.40 -4.57
C LYS A 285 -11.50 27.80 -5.26
N GLN A 286 -12.10 28.91 -4.82
CA GLN A 286 -13.24 29.47 -5.55
C GLN A 286 -12.70 30.08 -6.84
N GLU A 287 -13.34 29.76 -7.97
CA GLU A 287 -13.07 30.46 -9.23
C GLU A 287 -13.38 31.94 -8.99
N SER A 288 -12.39 32.81 -9.24
CA SER A 288 -12.63 34.24 -9.25
C SER A 288 -13.59 34.54 -10.39
N SER A 289 -14.81 34.93 -10.06
CA SER A 289 -15.75 35.52 -11.00
C SER A 289 -15.10 36.75 -11.62
N LEU A 290 -14.66 36.63 -12.88
CA LEU A 290 -14.43 37.76 -13.76
C LEU A 290 -15.78 38.32 -14.21
#